data_AF-A0A497KC01-F1
#
_entry.id   AF-A0A497KC01-F1
#
_cell.length_a   1.000
_cell.length_b   1.000
_cell.length_c   1.000
_cell.angle_alpha   90.00
_cell.angle_beta   90.00
_cell.angle_gamma   90.00
#
_symmetry.space_group_name_H-M   'P 1'
#
loop_
_entity.id
_entity.type
_entity.pdbx_description
1 polymer ?
#
loop_
_entity_poly.entity_id
_entity_poly.type
_entity_poly.pdbx_seq_one_letter_code
_entity_poly.pdbx_strand_id
1 'polypeptide(L)'
;EYNPLWRENVRLARTIRRWETRLREYEARLAELRRIGWARLRRRERTEYRDLLYRLIPRARERLEELREAQEKVIAELWRITEELTPIRDEIDSLEDRIKAAQRKISRKVVVQLKRIEMNLYIIVDEGVKTYRKRRKSLATARKHGKYVTVTVKYPKGRFQSWIEIDSWVIPETGAVLWELEPTYTLIKRYVIPHVNDEFGEEFHLLPFTPESFTIGETSTILGDEDLGKPPIKVKVERTVEDVKPYHTIKKPWERTVNEEILTQEAYNRIVSAYPHYVEELRRLGKWRGE
;
A
#
# COMPACT_ATOMS: atom_id res chain seq x y z
N GLU A 1 -3.95 12.91 -15.86
CA GLU A 1 -3.75 14.03 -16.81
C GLU A 1 -4.92 14.07 -17.79
N TYR A 2 -5.44 15.24 -18.17
CA TYR A 2 -6.59 15.31 -19.10
C TYR A 2 -6.18 14.94 -20.53
N ASN A 3 -7.05 14.18 -21.22
CA ASN A 3 -6.95 13.74 -22.62
C ASN A 3 -6.61 14.94 -23.55
N PRO A 4 -5.62 14.82 -24.47
CA PRO A 4 -5.27 15.85 -25.45
C PRO A 4 -6.47 16.45 -26.21
N LEU A 5 -7.44 15.62 -26.63
CA LEU A 5 -8.65 16.06 -27.34
C LEU A 5 -9.56 16.95 -26.47
N TRP A 6 -9.61 16.68 -25.16
CA TRP A 6 -10.35 17.54 -24.22
C TRP A 6 -9.72 18.92 -24.11
N ARG A 7 -8.38 18.99 -24.06
CA ARG A 7 -7.64 20.27 -24.03
C ARG A 7 -7.86 21.05 -25.32
N GLU A 8 -7.89 20.36 -26.45
CA GLU A 8 -8.16 20.97 -27.75
C GLU A 8 -9.60 21.52 -27.85
N ASN A 9 -10.61 20.76 -27.41
CA ASN A 9 -11.99 21.24 -27.36
C ASN A 9 -12.11 22.51 -26.49
N VAL A 10 -11.49 22.53 -25.31
CA VAL A 10 -11.47 23.71 -24.43
C VAL A 10 -10.79 24.91 -25.11
N ARG A 11 -9.70 24.67 -25.86
CA ARG A 11 -9.01 25.71 -26.62
C ARG A 11 -9.90 26.28 -27.73
N LEU A 12 -10.56 25.43 -28.50
CA LEU A 12 -11.47 25.81 -29.58
C LEU A 12 -12.67 26.59 -29.03
N ALA A 13 -13.33 26.10 -27.98
CA ALA A 13 -14.45 26.79 -27.33
C ALA A 13 -14.09 28.21 -26.86
N ARG A 14 -12.91 28.39 -26.25
CA ARG A 14 -12.41 29.72 -25.85
C ARG A 14 -12.15 30.62 -27.05
N THR A 15 -11.63 30.07 -28.13
CA THR A 15 -11.29 30.81 -29.35
C THR A 15 -12.56 31.25 -30.09
N ILE A 16 -13.55 30.37 -30.20
CA ILE A 16 -14.88 30.67 -30.75
C ILE A 16 -15.51 31.82 -29.98
N ARG A 17 -15.58 31.75 -28.64
CA ARG A 17 -16.16 32.83 -27.82
C ARG A 17 -15.49 34.19 -28.08
N ARG A 18 -14.17 34.22 -28.23
CA ARG A 18 -13.43 35.46 -28.54
C ARG A 18 -13.84 36.03 -29.90
N TRP A 19 -13.97 35.18 -30.92
CA TRP A 19 -14.37 35.60 -32.25
C TRP A 19 -15.85 36.00 -32.32
N GLU A 20 -16.73 35.36 -31.53
CA GLU A 20 -18.14 35.76 -31.40
C GLU A 20 -18.27 37.16 -30.79
N THR A 21 -17.53 37.44 -29.71
CA THR A 21 -17.49 38.78 -29.12
C THR A 21 -17.02 39.81 -30.15
N ARG A 22 -15.93 39.50 -30.87
CA ARG A 22 -15.36 40.40 -31.89
C ARG A 22 -16.31 40.63 -33.07
N LEU A 23 -17.04 39.60 -33.50
CA LEU A 23 -18.07 39.73 -34.54
C LEU A 23 -19.20 40.64 -34.07
N ARG A 24 -19.68 40.48 -32.82
CA ARG A 24 -20.71 41.37 -32.24
C ARG A 24 -20.25 42.82 -32.18
N GLU A 25 -19.00 43.05 -31.80
CA GLU A 25 -18.39 44.40 -31.79
C GLU A 25 -18.38 45.01 -33.21
N TYR A 26 -17.99 44.24 -34.22
CA TYR A 26 -18.01 44.69 -35.62
C TYR A 26 -19.42 44.98 -36.14
N GLU A 27 -20.39 44.13 -35.82
CA GLU A 27 -21.78 44.32 -36.22
C GLU A 27 -22.41 45.53 -35.52
N ALA A 28 -22.14 45.72 -34.22
CA ALA A 28 -22.57 46.89 -33.48
C ALA A 28 -21.96 48.18 -34.06
N ARG A 29 -20.66 48.18 -34.34
CA ARG A 29 -19.96 49.32 -34.94
C ARG A 29 -20.50 49.65 -36.33
N LEU A 30 -20.76 48.63 -37.15
CA LEU A 30 -21.39 48.83 -38.46
C LEU A 30 -22.80 49.43 -38.32
N ALA A 31 -23.59 48.97 -37.33
CA ALA A 31 -24.92 49.51 -37.06
C ALA A 31 -24.89 50.99 -36.62
N GLU A 32 -23.91 51.38 -35.80
CA GLU A 32 -23.67 52.79 -35.45
C GLU A 32 -23.39 53.64 -36.67
N LEU A 33 -22.45 53.21 -37.52
CA LEU A 33 -22.10 53.95 -38.75
C LEU A 33 -23.28 54.04 -39.72
N ARG A 34 -24.11 52.99 -39.80
CA ARG A 34 -25.38 53.02 -40.57
C ARG A 34 -26.35 54.06 -40.03
N ARG A 35 -26.50 54.17 -38.70
CA ARG A 35 -27.39 55.15 -38.06
C ARG A 35 -26.96 56.59 -38.30
N ILE A 36 -25.66 56.87 -38.31
CA ILE A 36 -25.12 58.21 -38.59
C ILE A 36 -25.43 58.63 -40.05
N GLY A 37 -25.40 57.66 -40.97
CA GLY A 37 -25.74 57.85 -42.37
C GLY A 37 -24.55 58.30 -43.23
N TRP A 38 -24.44 57.73 -44.43
CA TRP A 38 -23.25 57.82 -45.30
C TRP A 38 -22.77 59.24 -45.60
N ALA A 39 -23.71 60.17 -45.82
CA ALA A 39 -23.40 61.57 -46.14
C ALA A 39 -22.67 62.28 -44.99
N ARG A 40 -22.96 61.90 -43.73
CA ARG A 40 -22.41 62.51 -42.51
C ARG A 40 -21.11 61.88 -42.02
N LEU A 41 -20.74 60.72 -42.56
CA LEU A 41 -19.50 60.03 -42.21
C LEU A 41 -18.26 60.76 -42.76
N ARG A 42 -17.22 60.87 -41.93
CA ARG A 42 -15.89 61.35 -42.31
C ARG A 42 -15.19 60.33 -43.21
N ARG A 43 -14.15 60.76 -43.94
CA ARG A 43 -13.39 59.89 -44.86
C ARG A 43 -12.88 58.61 -44.18
N ARG A 44 -12.37 58.69 -42.95
CA ARG A 44 -11.89 57.52 -42.18
C ARG A 44 -13.03 56.55 -41.83
N GLU A 45 -14.18 57.07 -41.41
CA GLU A 45 -15.35 56.27 -41.05
C GLU A 45 -15.99 55.59 -42.27
N ARG A 46 -15.91 56.21 -43.46
CA ARG A 46 -16.33 55.58 -44.72
C ARG A 46 -15.43 54.41 -45.11
N THR A 47 -14.12 54.52 -44.87
CA THR A 47 -13.19 53.40 -45.06
C THR A 47 -13.49 52.28 -44.07
N GLU A 48 -13.62 52.62 -42.78
CA GLU A 48 -14.00 51.67 -41.72
C GLU A 48 -15.32 50.96 -42.03
N TYR A 49 -16.34 51.69 -42.51
CA TYR A 49 -17.62 51.12 -42.93
C TYR A 49 -17.47 50.07 -44.03
N ARG A 50 -16.69 50.37 -45.08
CA ARG A 50 -16.44 49.45 -46.18
C ARG A 50 -15.63 48.23 -45.72
N ASP A 51 -14.62 48.45 -44.88
CA ASP A 51 -13.81 47.37 -44.32
C ASP A 51 -14.63 46.45 -43.41
N LEU A 52 -15.49 47.00 -42.56
CA LEU A 52 -16.42 46.22 -41.73
C LEU A 52 -17.37 45.38 -42.59
N LEU A 53 -18.01 46.02 -43.58
CA LEU A 53 -19.05 45.40 -44.40
C LEU A 53 -18.50 44.30 -45.31
N TYR A 54 -17.37 44.55 -45.98
CA TYR A 54 -16.88 43.69 -47.05
C TYR A 54 -15.71 42.79 -46.66
N ARG A 55 -15.05 43.05 -45.53
CA ARG A 55 -13.84 42.30 -45.16
C ARG A 55 -13.89 41.72 -43.75
N LEU A 56 -14.08 42.55 -42.72
CA LEU A 56 -13.91 42.12 -41.33
C LEU A 56 -15.05 41.23 -40.85
N ILE A 57 -16.31 41.60 -41.12
CA ILE A 57 -17.48 40.79 -40.74
C ILE A 57 -17.52 39.48 -41.53
N PRO A 58 -17.41 39.47 -42.89
CA PRO A 58 -17.37 38.22 -43.65
C PRO A 58 -16.26 37.28 -43.18
N ARG A 59 -15.04 37.78 -43.01
CA ARG A 59 -13.89 36.98 -42.55
C ARG A 59 -14.07 36.44 -41.14
N ALA A 60 -14.67 37.22 -40.23
CA ALA A 60 -14.95 36.76 -38.88
C ALA A 60 -16.01 35.65 -38.86
N ARG A 61 -17.01 35.71 -39.75
CA ARG A 61 -18.02 34.65 -39.91
C ARG A 61 -17.42 33.36 -40.47
N GLU A 62 -16.66 33.46 -41.55
CA GLU A 62 -15.93 32.34 -42.16
C GLU A 62 -15.01 31.68 -41.12
N ARG A 63 -14.25 32.47 -40.36
CA ARG A 63 -13.38 31.93 -39.32
C ARG A 63 -14.13 31.25 -38.17
N LEU A 64 -15.31 31.75 -37.82
CA LEU A 64 -16.16 31.11 -36.81
C LEU A 64 -16.73 29.78 -37.29
N GLU A 65 -17.09 29.70 -38.57
CA GLU A 65 -17.56 28.47 -39.21
C GLU A 65 -16.46 27.40 -39.21
N GLU A 66 -15.25 27.73 -39.67
CA GLU A 66 -14.08 26.84 -39.61
C GLU A 66 -13.80 26.32 -38.19
N LEU A 67 -13.87 27.21 -37.19
CA LEU A 67 -13.61 26.84 -35.79
C LEU A 67 -14.71 25.95 -35.21
N ARG A 68 -15.97 26.17 -35.60
CA ARG A 68 -17.10 25.33 -35.18
C ARG A 68 -17.03 23.95 -35.81
N GLU A 69 -16.73 23.85 -37.10
CA GLU A 69 -16.49 22.55 -37.76
C GLU A 69 -15.35 21.77 -37.11
N ALA A 70 -14.24 22.46 -36.79
CA ALA A 70 -13.13 21.84 -36.07
C ALA A 70 -13.54 21.36 -34.67
N GLN A 71 -14.38 22.13 -33.98
CA GLN A 71 -14.89 21.75 -32.66
C GLN A 71 -15.83 20.54 -32.74
N GLU A 72 -16.72 20.50 -33.74
CA GLU A 72 -17.64 19.39 -33.96
C GLU A 72 -16.89 18.07 -34.24
N LYS A 73 -15.82 18.11 -35.04
CA LYS A 73 -14.96 16.94 -35.29
C LYS A 73 -14.34 16.42 -33.99
N VAL A 74 -13.77 17.29 -33.16
CA VAL A 74 -13.17 16.91 -31.88
C VAL A 74 -14.24 16.35 -30.92
N ILE A 75 -15.43 16.94 -30.88
CA ILE A 75 -16.55 16.45 -30.07
C ILE A 75 -16.99 15.06 -30.55
N ALA A 76 -17.10 14.84 -31.86
CA ALA A 76 -17.47 13.54 -32.41
C ALA A 76 -16.45 12.45 -32.07
N GLU A 77 -15.14 12.75 -32.14
CA GLU A 77 -14.10 11.81 -31.73
C GLU A 77 -14.15 11.52 -30.22
N LEU A 78 -14.39 12.53 -29.38
CA LEU A 78 -14.58 12.34 -27.95
C LEU A 78 -15.79 11.45 -27.64
N TRP A 79 -16.90 11.62 -28.37
CA TRP A 79 -18.08 10.75 -28.25
C TRP A 79 -17.77 9.32 -28.64
N ARG A 80 -17.10 9.11 -29.78
CA ARG A 80 -16.69 7.77 -30.24
C ARG A 80 -15.80 7.06 -29.22
N ILE A 81 -14.80 7.74 -28.68
CA ILE A 81 -13.94 7.18 -27.61
C ILE A 81 -14.78 6.82 -26.39
N THR A 82 -15.77 7.65 -26.05
CA THR A 82 -16.65 7.38 -24.91
C THR A 82 -17.50 6.13 -25.16
N GLU A 83 -18.08 5.99 -26.36
CA GLU A 83 -18.84 4.81 -26.79
C GLU A 83 -17.99 3.54 -26.80
N GLU A 84 -16.72 3.62 -27.23
CA GLU A 84 -15.77 2.49 -27.20
C GLU A 84 -15.36 2.10 -25.78
N LEU A 85 -15.30 3.06 -24.85
CA LEU A 85 -14.93 2.81 -23.44
C LEU A 85 -16.09 2.28 -22.59
N THR A 86 -17.34 2.58 -22.92
CA THR A 86 -18.52 2.08 -22.20
C THR A 86 -18.56 0.55 -22.10
N PRO A 87 -18.47 -0.24 -23.18
CA PRO A 87 -18.52 -1.70 -23.08
C PRO A 87 -17.34 -2.28 -22.30
N ILE A 88 -16.17 -1.63 -22.35
CA ILE A 88 -14.99 -2.03 -21.56
C ILE A 88 -15.25 -1.79 -20.06
N ARG A 89 -15.91 -0.69 -19.71
CA ARG A 89 -16.32 -0.43 -18.31
C ARG A 89 -17.35 -1.44 -17.83
N ASP A 90 -18.37 -1.72 -18.65
CA ASP A 90 -19.39 -2.72 -18.32
C ASP A 90 -18.77 -4.12 -18.17
N GLU A 91 -17.77 -4.46 -18.99
CA GLU A 91 -17.02 -5.71 -18.88
C GLU A 91 -16.16 -5.76 -17.60
N ILE A 92 -15.50 -4.66 -17.25
CA ILE A 92 -14.76 -4.53 -15.98
C ILE A 92 -15.70 -4.75 -14.79
N ASP A 93 -16.85 -4.07 -14.76
CA ASP A 93 -17.83 -4.19 -13.67
C ASP A 93 -18.37 -5.63 -13.56
N SER A 94 -18.68 -6.26 -14.69
CA SER A 94 -19.08 -7.68 -14.77
C SER A 94 -17.99 -8.63 -14.27
N LEU A 95 -16.72 -8.38 -14.62
CA LEU A 95 -15.58 -9.17 -14.15
C LEU A 95 -15.36 -8.99 -12.64
N GLU A 96 -15.48 -7.77 -12.12
CA GLU A 96 -15.41 -7.52 -10.68
C GLU A 96 -16.51 -8.27 -9.92
N ASP A 97 -17.74 -8.26 -10.42
CA ASP A 97 -18.85 -8.99 -9.81
C ASP A 97 -18.63 -10.51 -9.87
N ARG A 98 -18.08 -11.03 -10.98
CA ARG A 98 -17.69 -12.44 -11.10
C ARG A 98 -16.57 -12.80 -10.12
N ILE A 99 -15.58 -11.93 -9.93
CA ILE A 99 -14.51 -12.12 -8.95
C ILE A 99 -15.09 -12.11 -7.54
N LYS A 100 -15.94 -11.14 -7.18
CA LYS A 100 -16.63 -11.09 -5.87
C LYS A 100 -17.48 -12.34 -5.65
N ALA A 101 -18.20 -12.81 -6.68
CA ALA A 101 -19.00 -14.02 -6.59
C ALA A 101 -18.14 -15.29 -6.46
N ALA A 102 -17.01 -15.37 -7.17
CA ALA A 102 -16.04 -16.46 -7.06
C ALA A 102 -15.37 -16.46 -5.68
N GLN A 103 -14.94 -15.30 -5.19
CA GLN A 103 -14.44 -15.12 -3.82
C GLN A 103 -15.48 -15.56 -2.80
N ARG A 104 -16.74 -15.10 -2.91
CA ARG A 104 -17.83 -15.59 -2.04
C ARG A 104 -18.03 -17.10 -2.13
N LYS A 105 -17.91 -17.71 -3.31
CA LYS A 105 -17.99 -19.17 -3.47
C LYS A 105 -16.78 -19.89 -2.85
N ILE A 106 -15.58 -19.34 -2.97
CA ILE A 106 -14.37 -19.86 -2.34
C ILE A 106 -14.48 -19.72 -0.83
N SER A 107 -14.87 -18.55 -0.30
CA SER A 107 -15.13 -18.32 1.13
C SER A 107 -16.25 -19.20 1.68
N ARG A 108 -17.23 -19.59 0.85
CA ARG A 108 -18.28 -20.56 1.23
C ARG A 108 -17.81 -22.01 1.18
N LYS A 109 -16.80 -22.33 0.36
CA LYS A 109 -16.27 -23.70 0.20
C LYS A 109 -15.07 -23.99 1.10
N VAL A 110 -14.27 -22.99 1.43
CA VAL A 110 -13.17 -23.06 2.39
C VAL A 110 -13.65 -22.32 3.62
N VAL A 111 -14.26 -23.06 4.56
CA VAL A 111 -14.64 -22.52 5.85
C VAL A 111 -13.36 -22.28 6.63
N VAL A 112 -12.77 -21.10 6.51
CA VAL A 112 -11.66 -20.70 7.37
C VAL A 112 -12.20 -20.32 8.74
N GLN A 113 -11.49 -20.69 9.79
CA GLN A 113 -11.80 -20.29 11.16
C GLN A 113 -10.65 -19.47 11.71
N LEU A 114 -10.99 -18.43 12.47
CA LEU A 114 -9.99 -17.70 13.22
C LEU A 114 -9.65 -18.49 14.49
N LYS A 115 -8.37 -18.80 14.68
CA LYS A 115 -7.87 -19.56 15.82
C LYS A 115 -6.59 -18.97 16.37
N ARG A 116 -6.35 -19.20 17.66
CA ARG A 116 -5.05 -18.97 18.28
C ARG A 116 -4.15 -20.14 17.89
N ILE A 117 -2.94 -19.84 17.45
CA ILE A 117 -1.97 -20.87 17.05
C ILE A 117 -0.64 -20.61 17.75
N GLU A 118 0.06 -21.67 18.11
CA GLU A 118 1.48 -21.62 18.46
C GLU A 118 2.30 -21.83 17.18
N MET A 119 3.19 -20.90 16.88
CA MET A 119 3.99 -20.85 15.67
C MET A 119 5.47 -20.80 16.02
N ASN A 120 6.28 -21.58 15.31
CA ASN A 120 7.73 -21.60 15.49
C ASN A 120 8.43 -20.81 14.37
N LEU A 121 9.19 -19.78 14.74
CA LEU A 121 10.07 -19.03 13.85
C LEU A 121 11.50 -19.50 14.08
N TYR A 122 12.16 -20.05 13.05
CA TYR A 122 13.53 -20.52 13.19
C TYR A 122 14.46 -20.09 12.06
N ILE A 123 15.74 -20.01 12.41
CA ILE A 123 16.85 -19.80 11.48
C ILE A 123 17.90 -20.88 11.74
N ILE A 124 18.42 -21.46 10.66
CA ILE A 124 19.56 -22.36 10.69
C ILE A 124 20.82 -21.51 10.49
N VAL A 125 21.74 -21.59 11.44
CA VAL A 125 23.04 -20.95 11.33
C VAL A 125 24.10 -22.02 11.19
N ASP A 126 24.92 -21.91 10.14
CA ASP A 126 26.07 -22.80 9.94
C ASP A 126 27.18 -22.53 10.96
N GLU A 127 28.12 -23.48 11.07
CA GLU A 127 29.27 -23.34 11.94
C GLU A 127 30.05 -22.07 11.61
N GLY A 128 30.31 -21.24 12.62
CA GLY A 128 30.92 -19.93 12.38
C GLY A 128 31.64 -19.35 13.58
N VAL A 129 32.55 -18.42 13.28
CA VAL A 129 33.24 -17.60 14.28
C VAL A 129 32.75 -16.16 14.15
N LYS A 130 32.11 -15.64 15.20
CA LYS A 130 31.67 -14.25 15.24
C LYS A 130 32.46 -13.48 16.28
N THR A 131 32.96 -12.31 15.88
CA THR A 131 33.67 -11.39 16.76
C THR A 131 32.92 -10.07 16.80
N TYR A 132 32.57 -9.59 17.99
CA TYR A 132 31.85 -8.32 18.16
C TYR A 132 32.34 -7.56 19.39
N ARG A 133 32.05 -6.27 19.45
CA ARG A 133 32.41 -5.40 20.58
C ARG A 133 31.23 -5.26 21.53
N LYS A 134 31.38 -5.79 22.75
CA LYS A 134 30.39 -5.68 23.83
C LYS A 134 30.81 -4.59 24.81
N ARG A 135 29.87 -3.77 25.30
CA ARG A 135 30.16 -2.81 26.37
C ARG A 135 30.39 -3.56 27.68
N ARG A 136 31.41 -3.17 28.46
CA ARG A 136 31.66 -3.77 29.77
C ARG A 136 30.55 -3.37 30.75
N LYS A 137 29.93 -4.35 31.43
CA LYS A 137 28.87 -4.12 32.43
C LYS A 137 29.36 -3.33 33.65
N SER A 138 30.62 -3.55 34.07
CA SER A 138 31.22 -2.85 35.22
C SER A 138 31.84 -1.51 34.82
N LEU A 139 31.41 -0.43 35.48
CA LEU A 139 31.97 0.91 35.33
C LEU A 139 33.45 0.98 35.77
N ALA A 140 33.81 0.28 36.85
CA ALA A 140 35.19 0.25 37.34
C ALA A 140 36.14 -0.40 36.33
N THR A 141 35.73 -1.54 35.75
CA THR A 141 36.51 -2.25 34.73
C THR A 141 36.57 -1.46 33.41
N ALA A 142 35.48 -0.75 33.05
CA ALA A 142 35.43 0.11 31.86
C ALA A 142 36.38 1.31 31.93
N ARG A 143 36.58 1.89 33.13
CA ARG A 143 37.56 2.96 33.35
C ARG A 143 39.00 2.48 33.18
N LYS A 144 39.32 1.27 33.62
CA LYS A 144 40.69 0.71 33.61
C LYS A 144 41.11 0.08 32.27
N HIS A 145 40.19 -0.54 31.56
CA HIS A 145 40.49 -1.35 30.37
C HIS A 145 39.70 -0.93 29.11
N GLY A 146 39.13 0.28 29.11
CA GLY A 146 38.29 0.80 28.04
C GLY A 146 36.83 0.33 28.12
N LYS A 147 35.93 1.13 27.53
CA LYS A 147 34.47 0.93 27.61
C LYS A 147 33.97 -0.36 26.96
N TYR A 148 34.70 -0.88 25.98
CA TYR A 148 34.31 -2.02 25.17
C TYR A 148 35.30 -3.17 25.31
N VAL A 149 34.80 -4.40 25.17
CA VAL A 149 35.59 -5.62 25.09
C VAL A 149 35.24 -6.34 23.78
N THR A 150 36.24 -6.83 23.07
CA THR A 150 36.03 -7.70 21.92
C THR A 150 35.74 -9.11 22.43
N VAL A 151 34.58 -9.65 22.05
CA VAL A 151 34.17 -11.02 22.38
C VAL A 151 34.14 -11.81 21.08
N THR A 152 34.85 -12.93 21.06
CA THR A 152 34.81 -13.89 19.96
C THR A 152 34.07 -15.12 20.43
N VAL A 153 32.99 -15.47 19.75
CA VAL A 153 32.18 -16.65 20.04
C VAL A 153 32.23 -17.58 18.83
N LYS A 154 32.55 -18.85 19.10
CA LYS A 154 32.58 -19.91 18.10
C LYS A 154 31.31 -20.74 18.26
N TYR A 155 30.39 -20.63 17.30
CA TYR A 155 29.11 -21.33 17.31
C TYR A 155 29.21 -22.62 16.51
N PRO A 156 28.72 -23.75 17.05
CA PRO A 156 28.43 -24.92 16.23
C PRO A 156 27.28 -24.61 15.27
N LYS A 157 27.07 -25.49 14.28
CA LYS A 157 25.85 -25.45 13.49
C LYS A 157 24.64 -25.65 14.40
N GLY A 158 23.51 -25.03 14.09
CA GLY A 158 22.29 -25.27 14.86
C GLY A 158 21.10 -24.39 14.46
N ARG A 159 19.94 -24.72 15.02
CA ARG A 159 18.71 -23.94 14.85
C ARG A 159 18.50 -23.01 16.03
N PHE A 160 18.27 -21.74 15.74
CA PHE A 160 17.80 -20.74 16.70
C PHE A 160 16.32 -20.53 16.46
N GLN A 161 15.50 -20.81 17.47
CA GLN A 161 14.05 -20.91 17.31
C GLN A 161 13.32 -20.07 18.35
N SER A 162 12.14 -19.62 17.96
CA SER A 162 11.30 -18.69 18.70
C SER A 162 9.86 -19.13 18.57
N TRP A 163 9.23 -19.48 19.69
CA TRP A 163 7.85 -19.94 19.74
C TRP A 163 6.92 -18.81 20.16
N ILE A 164 5.88 -18.60 19.36
CA ILE A 164 4.98 -17.44 19.48
C ILE A 164 3.56 -17.88 19.27
N GLU A 165 2.68 -17.46 20.16
CA GLU A 165 1.25 -17.60 20.01
C GLU A 165 0.68 -16.37 19.34
N ILE A 166 -0.10 -16.57 18.28
CA ILE A 166 -0.70 -15.50 17.50
C ILE A 166 -2.03 -15.96 16.91
N ASP A 167 -2.91 -15.00 16.64
CA ASP A 167 -4.15 -15.29 15.93
C ASP A 167 -3.87 -15.48 14.45
N SER A 168 -4.43 -16.53 13.86
CA SER A 168 -4.35 -16.79 12.43
C SER A 168 -5.59 -17.47 11.89
N TRP A 169 -5.79 -17.33 10.58
CA TRP A 169 -6.84 -18.03 9.85
C TRP A 169 -6.37 -19.46 9.59
N VAL A 170 -7.24 -20.42 9.88
CA VAL A 170 -6.93 -21.84 9.75
C VAL A 170 -8.01 -22.52 8.94
N ILE A 171 -7.62 -23.48 8.10
CA ILE A 171 -8.56 -24.40 7.45
C ILE A 171 -8.81 -25.56 8.43
N PRO A 172 -10.00 -25.68 9.04
CA PRO A 172 -10.27 -26.68 10.08
C PRO A 172 -10.09 -28.12 9.61
N GLU A 173 -10.35 -28.38 8.33
CA GLU A 173 -10.30 -29.71 7.72
C GLU A 173 -8.86 -30.24 7.61
N THR A 174 -7.89 -29.37 7.33
CA THR A 174 -6.49 -29.75 7.12
C THR A 174 -5.57 -29.29 8.24
N GLY A 175 -6.04 -28.43 9.13
CA GLY A 175 -5.20 -27.74 10.12
C GLY A 175 -4.23 -26.73 9.50
N ALA A 176 -4.36 -26.44 8.19
CA ALA A 176 -3.44 -25.56 7.50
C ALA A 176 -3.59 -24.12 8.00
N VAL A 177 -2.49 -23.57 8.51
CA VAL A 177 -2.38 -22.18 8.95
C VAL A 177 -2.12 -21.26 7.77
N LEU A 178 -2.98 -20.26 7.61
CA LEU A 178 -2.89 -19.24 6.57
C LEU A 178 -2.23 -17.99 7.13
N TRP A 179 -0.98 -18.11 7.58
CA TRP A 179 -0.21 -17.02 8.20
C TRP A 179 0.06 -15.85 7.24
N GLU A 180 -0.07 -16.07 5.94
CA GLU A 180 0.03 -15.04 4.89
C GLU A 180 -1.19 -14.11 4.83
N LEU A 181 -2.30 -14.50 5.46
CA LEU A 181 -3.48 -13.64 5.56
C LEU A 181 -3.32 -12.59 6.67
N GLU A 182 -3.92 -11.44 6.44
CA GLU A 182 -3.93 -10.36 7.41
C GLU A 182 -4.91 -10.63 8.56
N PRO A 183 -4.60 -10.19 9.80
CA PRO A 183 -3.47 -9.35 10.21
C PRO A 183 -2.18 -10.11 10.55
N THR A 184 -2.21 -11.44 10.54
CA THR A 184 -1.10 -12.31 11.00
C THR A 184 0.20 -11.96 10.28
N TYR A 185 0.15 -11.83 8.95
CA TYR A 185 1.30 -11.48 8.13
C TYR A 185 1.97 -10.17 8.57
N THR A 186 1.18 -9.09 8.72
CA THR A 186 1.70 -7.80 9.15
C THR A 186 2.27 -7.85 10.56
N LEU A 187 1.59 -8.53 11.49
CA LEU A 187 2.05 -8.68 12.88
C LEU A 187 3.39 -9.41 12.94
N ILE A 188 3.54 -10.49 12.18
CA ILE A 188 4.78 -11.27 12.11
C ILE A 188 5.93 -10.41 11.60
N LYS A 189 5.75 -9.80 10.42
CA LYS A 189 6.86 -9.11 9.75
C LYS A 189 7.28 -7.82 10.43
N ARG A 190 6.34 -7.05 10.99
CA ARG A 190 6.62 -5.70 11.48
C ARG A 190 6.88 -5.61 12.97
N TYR A 191 6.46 -6.60 13.76
CA TYR A 191 6.52 -6.50 15.23
C TYR A 191 7.20 -7.72 15.85
N VAL A 192 6.77 -8.91 15.46
CA VAL A 192 7.30 -10.17 15.99
C VAL A 192 8.76 -10.39 15.58
N ILE A 193 9.09 -10.37 14.29
CA ILE A 193 10.45 -10.64 13.81
C ILE A 193 11.47 -9.62 14.35
N PRO A 194 11.18 -8.31 14.37
CA PRO A 194 12.05 -7.35 15.04
C PRO A 194 12.31 -7.69 16.52
N HIS A 195 11.27 -8.04 17.28
CA HIS A 195 11.41 -8.44 18.68
C HIS A 195 12.28 -9.70 18.85
N VAL A 196 12.08 -10.71 17.99
CA VAL A 196 12.91 -11.94 17.98
C VAL A 196 14.37 -11.64 17.62
N ASN A 197 14.62 -10.73 16.68
CA ASN A 197 15.97 -10.32 16.30
C ASN A 197 16.70 -9.63 17.46
N ASP A 198 16.02 -8.74 18.17
CA ASP A 198 16.59 -8.06 19.34
C ASP A 198 16.98 -9.10 20.41
N GLU A 199 16.07 -10.04 20.71
CA GLU A 199 16.31 -11.12 21.66
C GLU A 199 17.47 -12.05 21.23
N PHE A 200 17.54 -12.41 19.95
CA PHE A 200 18.66 -13.21 19.43
C PHE A 200 19.99 -12.44 19.49
N GLY A 201 19.97 -11.12 19.31
CA GLY A 201 21.14 -10.27 19.51
C GLY A 201 21.57 -10.20 20.98
N GLU A 202 20.63 -10.13 21.90
CA GLU A 202 20.89 -10.05 23.34
C GLU A 202 21.37 -11.39 23.92
N GLU A 203 20.64 -12.47 23.67
CA GLU A 203 20.88 -13.80 24.25
C GLU A 203 21.98 -14.56 23.52
N PHE A 204 21.97 -14.49 22.19
CA PHE A 204 22.87 -15.30 21.36
C PHE A 204 23.91 -14.48 20.61
N HIS A 205 23.88 -13.15 20.69
CA HIS A 205 24.85 -12.29 19.99
C HIS A 205 24.88 -12.52 18.48
N LEU A 206 23.70 -12.79 17.92
CA LEU A 206 23.50 -12.86 16.48
C LEU A 206 23.28 -11.46 15.91
N LEU A 207 23.62 -11.30 14.63
CA LEU A 207 23.26 -10.09 13.89
C LEU A 207 21.78 -10.20 13.51
N PRO A 208 21.05 -9.08 13.41
CA PRO A 208 19.65 -9.11 13.02
C PRO A 208 19.51 -9.73 11.63
N PHE A 209 18.53 -10.59 11.47
CA PHE A 209 18.18 -11.22 10.20
C PHE A 209 17.02 -10.49 9.54
N THR A 210 16.90 -10.58 8.22
CA THR A 210 15.73 -10.04 7.53
C THR A 210 14.54 -10.98 7.72
N PRO A 211 13.28 -10.49 7.63
CA PRO A 211 12.11 -11.35 7.74
C PRO A 211 12.11 -12.57 6.80
N GLU A 212 12.69 -12.43 5.61
CA GLU A 212 12.79 -13.49 4.60
C GLU A 212 13.80 -14.58 4.97
N SER A 213 14.68 -14.31 5.94
CA SER A 213 15.65 -15.30 6.44
C SER A 213 15.02 -16.28 7.43
N PHE A 214 13.86 -15.93 8.00
CA PHE A 214 13.16 -16.79 8.95
C PHE A 214 12.36 -17.86 8.20
N THR A 215 12.53 -19.10 8.62
CA THR A 215 11.58 -20.16 8.27
C THR A 215 10.48 -20.20 9.31
N ILE A 216 9.24 -20.13 8.86
CA ILE A 216 8.06 -20.23 9.71
C ILE A 216 7.61 -21.69 9.66
N GLY A 217 7.72 -22.39 10.78
CA GLY A 217 7.49 -23.83 10.87
C GLY A 217 6.06 -24.22 10.51
N GLU A 218 5.93 -25.29 9.73
CA GLU A 218 4.64 -25.92 9.38
C GLU A 218 3.95 -26.55 10.60
N THR A 219 4.69 -26.84 11.67
CA THR A 219 4.17 -27.33 12.95
C THR A 219 3.55 -26.18 13.73
N SER A 220 2.29 -25.91 13.42
CA SER A 220 1.46 -24.98 14.19
C SER A 220 0.49 -25.77 15.05
N THR A 221 0.55 -25.54 16.36
CA THR A 221 -0.39 -26.14 17.29
C THR A 221 -1.58 -25.22 17.41
N ILE A 222 -2.78 -25.67 17.02
CA ILE A 222 -4.00 -24.91 17.25
C ILE A 222 -4.28 -24.91 18.76
N LEU A 223 -4.34 -23.72 19.34
CA LEU A 223 -4.59 -23.50 20.77
C LEU A 223 -6.09 -23.27 21.03
N GLY A 224 -6.45 -23.23 22.31
CA GLY A 224 -7.79 -22.90 22.75
C GLY A 224 -8.20 -21.47 22.41
N ASP A 225 -9.50 -21.19 22.47
CA ASP A 225 -10.07 -19.88 22.11
C ASP A 225 -9.93 -18.82 23.24
N GLU A 226 -9.21 -19.13 24.32
CA GLU A 226 -9.08 -18.29 25.52
C GLU A 226 -8.34 -16.98 25.23
N ASP A 227 -7.25 -17.07 24.47
CA ASP A 227 -6.36 -15.94 24.13
C ASP A 227 -6.67 -15.32 22.77
N LEU A 228 -7.75 -15.73 22.11
CA LEU A 228 -8.17 -15.14 20.85
C LEU A 228 -8.50 -13.64 21.03
N GLY A 229 -8.01 -12.81 20.11
CA GLY A 229 -8.14 -11.35 20.14
C GLY A 229 -7.10 -10.64 21.02
N LYS A 230 -6.10 -11.36 21.54
CA LYS A 230 -4.98 -10.80 22.32
C LYS A 230 -3.73 -10.58 21.46
N PRO A 231 -2.82 -9.68 21.86
CA PRO A 231 -1.53 -9.50 21.23
C PRO A 231 -0.74 -10.81 21.04
N PRO A 232 0.22 -10.86 20.10
CA PRO A 232 1.12 -11.99 19.98
C PRO A 232 1.88 -12.23 21.30
N ILE A 233 1.90 -13.46 21.78
CA ILE A 233 2.59 -13.87 23.01
C ILE A 233 3.84 -14.66 22.64
N LYS A 234 4.97 -14.21 23.15
CA LYS A 234 6.24 -14.92 23.07
C LYS A 234 6.29 -15.99 24.17
N VAL A 235 6.25 -17.25 23.79
CA VAL A 235 6.24 -18.38 24.75
C VAL A 235 7.65 -18.73 25.19
N LYS A 236 8.52 -19.00 24.21
CA LYS A 236 9.89 -19.44 24.51
C LYS A 236 10.88 -19.16 23.39
N VAL A 237 12.15 -19.30 23.75
CA VAL A 237 13.31 -19.26 22.85
C VAL A 237 14.10 -20.52 23.06
N GLU A 238 14.59 -21.09 21.98
CA GLU A 238 15.47 -22.25 22.05
C GLU A 238 16.60 -22.17 21.05
N ARG A 239 17.71 -22.82 21.40
CA ARG A 239 18.85 -23.03 20.54
C ARG A 239 19.21 -24.51 20.58
N THR A 240 19.23 -25.13 19.41
CA THR A 240 19.78 -26.47 19.20
C THR A 240 21.23 -26.36 18.74
N VAL A 241 22.01 -27.43 18.95
CA VAL A 241 23.41 -27.51 18.52
C VAL A 241 23.63 -28.84 17.82
N GLU A 242 24.31 -28.79 16.69
CA GLU A 242 24.69 -29.92 15.85
C GLU A 242 26.22 -29.89 15.65
N ASP A 243 26.86 -31.06 15.49
CA ASP A 243 28.29 -31.19 15.16
C ASP A 243 29.24 -30.40 16.08
N VAL A 244 28.99 -30.47 17.40
CA VAL A 244 29.76 -29.73 18.41
C VAL A 244 31.21 -30.24 18.49
N LYS A 245 32.17 -29.35 18.22
CA LYS A 245 33.62 -29.60 18.28
C LYS A 245 34.24 -29.05 19.58
N PRO A 246 35.42 -29.54 20.00
CA PRO A 246 36.04 -29.15 21.27
C PRO A 246 36.28 -27.65 21.45
N TYR A 247 36.54 -26.93 20.35
CA TYR A 247 36.84 -25.50 20.33
C TYR A 247 35.60 -24.59 20.31
N HIS A 248 34.39 -25.13 20.15
CA HIS A 248 33.18 -24.32 20.20
C HIS A 248 32.94 -23.79 21.61
N THR A 249 32.53 -22.53 21.69
CA THR A 249 32.20 -21.86 22.97
C THR A 249 30.87 -22.38 23.51
N ILE A 250 29.95 -22.73 22.61
CA ILE A 250 28.61 -23.23 22.91
C ILE A 250 28.56 -24.71 22.60
N LYS A 251 28.19 -25.52 23.59
CA LYS A 251 28.24 -26.99 23.49
C LYS A 251 26.94 -27.72 23.81
N LYS A 252 26.00 -27.03 24.46
CA LYS A 252 24.74 -27.62 24.89
C LYS A 252 23.56 -26.87 24.26
N PRO A 253 22.45 -27.57 23.97
CA PRO A 253 21.18 -26.93 23.73
C PRO A 253 20.81 -26.00 24.89
N TRP A 254 20.01 -25.00 24.58
CA TRP A 254 19.56 -24.01 25.56
C TRP A 254 18.11 -23.65 25.25
N GLU A 255 17.33 -23.41 26.30
CA GLU A 255 15.93 -23.03 26.21
C GLU A 255 15.61 -22.07 27.35
N ARG A 256 14.72 -21.12 27.08
CA ARG A 256 14.16 -20.21 28.08
C ARG A 256 12.70 -19.94 27.76
N THR A 257 11.84 -20.15 28.74
CA THR A 257 10.44 -19.70 28.73
C THR A 257 10.38 -18.22 29.08
N VAL A 258 9.57 -17.47 28.34
CA VAL A 258 9.43 -16.01 28.46
C VAL A 258 8.01 -15.63 28.86
N ASN A 259 7.00 -16.12 28.14
CA ASN A 259 5.57 -15.81 28.33
C ASN A 259 5.30 -14.30 28.41
N GLU A 260 5.65 -13.57 27.35
CA GLU A 260 5.56 -12.10 27.27
C GLU A 260 4.68 -11.66 26.09
N GLU A 261 3.83 -10.64 26.29
CA GLU A 261 3.10 -10.00 25.18
C GLU A 261 4.02 -9.03 24.41
N ILE A 262 4.15 -9.24 23.10
CA ILE A 262 5.06 -8.44 22.24
C ILE A 262 4.54 -7.00 22.06
N LEU A 263 3.22 -6.80 22.19
CA LEU A 263 2.55 -5.52 22.05
C LEU A 263 1.57 -5.33 23.20
N THR A 264 1.31 -4.07 23.58
CA THR A 264 0.17 -3.77 24.44
C THR A 264 -1.14 -4.00 23.68
N GLN A 265 -2.22 -4.33 24.40
CA GLN A 265 -3.55 -4.51 23.79
C GLN A 265 -3.99 -3.28 22.97
N GLU A 266 -3.72 -2.06 23.45
CA GLU A 266 -4.05 -0.83 22.72
C GLU A 266 -3.28 -0.70 21.39
N ALA A 267 -1.97 -0.97 21.40
CA ALA A 267 -1.15 -0.90 20.20
C ALA A 267 -1.60 -1.97 19.19
N TYR A 268 -1.88 -3.18 19.67
CA TYR A 268 -2.43 -4.26 18.87
C TYR A 268 -3.77 -3.86 18.23
N ASN A 269 -4.73 -3.35 19.01
CA ASN A 269 -6.04 -2.93 18.52
C ASN A 269 -5.94 -1.86 17.43
N ARG A 270 -5.03 -0.88 17.56
CA ARG A 270 -4.79 0.15 16.53
C ARG A 270 -4.34 -0.45 15.21
N ILE A 271 -3.53 -1.52 15.25
CA ILE A 271 -3.05 -2.22 14.05
C ILE A 271 -4.18 -3.05 13.45
N VAL A 272 -4.83 -3.89 14.25
CA VAL A 272 -5.82 -4.85 13.72
C VAL A 272 -7.11 -4.19 13.26
N SER A 273 -7.43 -2.99 13.74
CA SER A 273 -8.56 -2.18 13.28
C SER A 273 -8.51 -1.84 11.78
N ALA A 274 -7.32 -1.90 11.17
CA ALA A 274 -7.16 -1.71 9.73
C ALA A 274 -7.66 -2.91 8.89
N TYR A 275 -8.06 -4.02 9.52
CA TYR A 275 -8.49 -5.26 8.85
C TYR A 275 -9.95 -5.61 9.21
N PRO A 276 -10.95 -5.05 8.48
CA PRO A 276 -12.36 -5.16 8.85
C PRO A 276 -12.87 -6.59 9.03
N HIS A 277 -12.50 -7.50 8.13
CA HIS A 277 -12.95 -8.91 8.21
C HIS A 277 -12.47 -9.63 9.47
N TYR A 278 -11.25 -9.31 9.92
CA TYR A 278 -10.71 -9.84 11.17
C TYR A 278 -11.46 -9.30 12.39
N VAL A 279 -11.73 -8.00 12.40
CA VAL A 279 -12.48 -7.34 13.48
C VAL A 279 -13.92 -7.83 13.54
N GLU A 280 -14.58 -7.97 12.39
CA GLU A 280 -15.93 -8.54 12.28
C GLU A 280 -16.00 -9.95 12.87
N GLU A 281 -15.02 -10.79 12.56
CA GLU A 281 -14.95 -12.16 13.06
C GLU A 281 -14.68 -12.19 14.57
N LEU A 282 -13.74 -11.38 15.08
CA LEU A 282 -13.53 -11.25 16.52
C LEU A 282 -14.79 -10.76 17.25
N ARG A 283 -15.55 -9.82 16.66
CA ARG A 283 -16.83 -9.36 17.22
C ARG A 283 -17.87 -10.48 17.21
N ARG A 284 -17.98 -11.25 16.12
CA ARG A 284 -18.87 -12.42 16.02
C ARG A 284 -18.56 -13.46 17.11
N LEU A 285 -17.29 -13.65 17.43
CA LEU A 285 -16.82 -14.58 18.45
C LEU A 285 -16.85 -14.00 19.89
N GLY A 286 -17.21 -12.72 20.07
CA GLY A 286 -17.20 -12.06 21.38
C GLY A 286 -15.78 -11.86 21.96
N LYS A 287 -14.77 -11.76 21.10
CA LYS A 287 -13.34 -11.67 21.43
C LYS A 287 -12.70 -10.33 21.08
N TRP A 288 -13.47 -9.40 20.50
CA TRP A 288 -13.02 -8.05 20.20
C TRP A 288 -12.79 -7.22 21.48
N ARG A 289 -11.69 -6.46 21.55
CA ARG A 289 -11.25 -5.72 22.75
C ARG A 289 -10.91 -4.24 22.49
N GLY A 290 -11.30 -3.69 21.35
CA GLY A 290 -10.96 -2.31 20.94
C GLY A 290 -12.17 -1.39 20.89
N GLU A 291 -12.78 -1.12 22.03
CA GLU A 291 -13.75 -0.03 22.20
C GLU A 291 -13.05 1.33 22.25
#